data_AF-A0AA39JL70-F1
#
_entry.id   AF-A0AA39JL70-F1
#
_cell.length_a   1.000
_cell.length_b   1.000
_cell.length_c   1.000
_cell.angle_alpha   90.00
_cell.angle_beta   90.00
_cell.angle_gamma   90.00
#
_symmetry.space_group_name_H-M   'P 1'
#
loop_
_entity.id
_entity.type
_entity.pdbx_description
1 polymer ?
#
loop_
_entity_poly.entity_id
_entity_poly.type
_entity_poly.pdbx_seq_one_letter_code
_entity_poly.pdbx_strand_id
1 'polypeptide(L)'
;MSRTYIYAVQSVQTGYNIISTEGDVAGQNVTTADDAVARLYFDKVIVPGNNPDVTIKGISGLYVALPEVFSFTPSSSTLSNLGYKQNATSGSNLVWSNDAANWQVDETSPGVYEIFPEGQDLYWMTDEATGPTVEVKKGSEVIEKENEWTLTRIDREERTSA
;
A
#
# COMPACT_ATOMS: atom_id res chain seq x y z
N MET A 1 17.70 -15.19 5.33
CA MET A 1 17.37 -13.87 5.93
C MET A 1 16.54 -13.12 4.92
N SER A 2 15.32 -12.71 5.26
CA SER A 2 14.55 -11.80 4.41
C SER A 2 15.18 -10.43 4.53
N ARG A 3 15.46 -9.76 3.40
CA ARG A 3 15.92 -8.37 3.41
C ARG A 3 14.70 -7.47 3.43
N THR A 4 14.80 -6.36 4.14
CA THR A 4 13.75 -5.35 4.20
C THR A 4 14.34 -4.01 3.79
N TYR A 5 13.62 -3.28 2.95
CA TYR A 5 14.02 -2.01 2.36
C TYR A 5 13.07 -0.93 2.85
N ILE A 6 13.57 0.27 3.17
CA ILE A 6 12.77 1.32 3.79
C ILE A 6 12.56 2.44 2.79
N TYR A 7 11.32 2.84 2.56
CA TYR A 7 10.94 3.89 1.64
C TYR A 7 10.06 4.95 2.31
N ALA A 8 10.29 6.22 1.97
CA ALA A 8 9.30 7.28 2.11
C ALA A 8 8.40 7.23 0.88
N VAL A 9 7.10 7.31 1.10
CA VAL A 9 6.08 7.28 0.05
C VAL A 9 5.26 8.56 0.14
N GLN A 10 5.37 9.38 -0.90
CA GLN A 10 4.76 10.71 -0.97
C GLN A 10 3.85 10.81 -2.19
N SER A 11 2.63 11.31 -2.00
CA SER A 11 1.72 11.61 -3.10
C SER A 11 2.29 12.73 -3.98
N VAL A 12 2.28 12.52 -5.29
CA VAL A 12 2.68 13.55 -6.25
C VAL A 12 1.68 14.70 -6.28
N GLN A 13 0.39 14.41 -6.08
CA GLN A 13 -0.66 15.43 -6.15
C GLN A 13 -0.71 16.31 -4.90
N THR A 14 -0.77 15.72 -3.71
CA THR A 14 -0.97 16.46 -2.45
C THR A 14 0.32 16.79 -1.73
N GLY A 15 1.43 16.11 -2.06
CA GLY A 15 2.68 16.19 -1.31
C GLY A 15 2.64 15.49 0.05
N TYR A 16 1.53 14.84 0.42
CA TYR A 16 1.43 14.15 1.70
C TYR A 16 2.21 12.85 1.71
N ASN A 17 2.79 12.56 2.87
CA ASN A 17 3.56 11.35 3.14
C ASN A 17 2.71 10.35 3.92
N ILE A 18 2.80 9.05 3.59
CA ILE A 18 2.13 7.99 4.35
C ILE A 18 2.73 7.89 5.75
N ILE A 19 1.95 8.15 6.79
CA ILE A 19 2.44 8.07 8.17
C ILE A 19 2.46 6.61 8.60
N SER A 20 3.63 6.10 8.99
CA SER A 20 3.72 4.84 9.73
C SER A 20 4.56 5.00 10.99
N THR A 21 4.05 4.52 12.12
CA THR A 21 4.63 4.67 13.46
C THR A 21 4.73 3.32 14.18
N GLU A 22 5.52 3.27 15.26
CA GLU A 22 5.56 2.10 16.17
C GLU A 22 4.20 1.84 16.86
N GLY A 23 3.28 2.80 16.83
CA GLY A 23 1.95 2.70 17.42
C GLY A 23 0.86 2.23 16.47
N ASP A 24 1.16 1.93 15.20
CA ASP A 24 0.16 1.52 14.22
C ASP A 24 -0.44 0.16 14.60
N VAL A 25 -1.77 0.09 14.68
CA VAL A 25 -2.51 -1.12 15.06
C VAL A 25 -3.33 -1.68 13.90
N ALA A 26 -3.43 -3.01 13.82
CA ALA A 26 -4.25 -3.67 12.81
C ALA A 26 -5.70 -3.16 12.86
N GLY A 27 -6.27 -2.84 11.69
CA GLY A 27 -7.61 -2.26 11.52
C GLY A 27 -7.68 -0.74 11.56
N GLN A 28 -6.58 -0.04 11.90
CA GLN A 28 -6.52 1.42 11.83
C GLN A 28 -6.27 1.89 10.40
N ASN A 29 -6.99 2.94 9.97
CA ASN A 29 -6.79 3.56 8.67
C ASN A 29 -5.36 4.06 8.51
N VAL A 30 -4.81 3.84 7.32
CA VAL A 30 -3.54 4.41 6.91
C VAL A 30 -3.74 5.89 6.70
N THR A 31 -2.93 6.69 7.35
CA THR A 31 -3.03 8.14 7.31
C THR A 31 -1.89 8.79 6.55
N THR A 32 -2.12 10.03 6.12
CA THR A 32 -1.14 10.87 5.42
C THR A 32 -0.93 12.19 6.16
N ALA A 33 0.26 12.78 6.09
CA ALA A 33 0.54 14.11 6.62
C ALA A 33 1.56 14.88 5.79
N ASP A 34 1.51 16.21 5.93
CA ASP A 34 2.56 17.10 5.45
C ASP A 34 3.82 16.99 6.33
N ASP A 35 4.99 17.04 5.69
CA ASP A 35 6.32 17.05 6.31
C ASP A 35 6.57 15.96 7.37
N ALA A 36 6.00 14.77 7.19
CA ALA A 36 6.19 13.62 8.08
C ALA A 36 7.25 12.64 7.54
N VAL A 37 8.10 12.10 8.42
CA VAL A 37 9.02 11.03 8.05
C VAL A 37 8.26 9.69 8.00
N ALA A 38 7.73 9.38 6.83
CA ALA A 38 7.12 8.11 6.48
C ALA A 38 8.15 6.99 6.37
N ARG A 39 7.91 5.83 7.01
CA ARG A 39 8.73 4.63 6.82
C ARG A 39 7.87 3.44 6.46
N LEU A 40 7.84 3.11 5.18
CA LEU A 40 7.28 1.86 4.68
C LEU A 40 8.38 0.87 4.38
N TYR A 41 8.11 -0.39 4.67
CA TYR A 41 9.02 -1.53 4.61
C TYR A 41 8.61 -2.42 3.44
N PHE A 42 9.53 -2.61 2.52
CA PHE A 42 9.37 -3.40 1.32
C PHE A 42 10.24 -4.65 1.43
N ASP A 43 9.74 -5.79 0.97
CA ASP A 43 10.50 -7.05 0.95
C ASP A 43 11.53 -7.12 -0.19
N LYS A 44 11.43 -6.21 -1.16
CA LYS A 44 12.34 -6.09 -2.30
C LYS A 44 12.65 -4.64 -2.68
N VAL A 45 13.75 -4.45 -3.39
CA VAL A 45 14.11 -3.14 -3.96
C VAL A 45 13.14 -2.84 -5.10
N ILE A 46 12.57 -1.65 -5.10
CA ILE A 46 11.82 -1.11 -6.24
C ILE A 46 12.81 -0.72 -7.33
N VAL A 47 12.67 -1.35 -8.50
CA VAL A 47 13.45 -1.04 -9.71
C VAL A 47 12.57 -0.34 -10.74
N PRO A 48 13.16 0.44 -11.67
CA PRO A 48 12.42 1.02 -12.78
C PRO A 48 11.61 -0.02 -13.57
N GLY A 49 10.36 0.31 -13.91
CA GLY A 49 9.40 -0.59 -14.56
C GLY A 49 8.39 -1.24 -13.60
N ASN A 50 8.10 -2.53 -13.78
CA ASN A 50 7.09 -3.25 -13.01
C ASN A 50 7.73 -4.08 -11.90
N ASN A 51 7.24 -3.92 -10.67
CA ASN A 51 7.61 -4.71 -9.50
C ASN A 51 6.38 -5.47 -9.00
N PRO A 52 6.16 -6.71 -9.46
CA PRO A 52 5.07 -7.53 -8.96
C PRO A 52 5.41 -8.15 -7.60
N ASP A 53 4.36 -8.58 -6.91
CA ASP A 53 4.46 -9.40 -5.68
C ASP A 53 5.24 -8.72 -4.54
N VAL A 54 5.14 -7.40 -4.42
CA VAL A 54 5.82 -6.59 -3.40
C VAL A 54 5.02 -6.67 -2.10
N THR A 55 5.64 -7.16 -1.03
CA THR A 55 5.06 -7.05 0.31
C THR A 55 5.43 -5.69 0.88
N ILE A 56 4.42 -4.84 1.09
CA ILE A 56 4.59 -3.52 1.73
C ILE A 56 4.07 -3.61 3.17
N LYS A 57 4.81 -3.06 4.12
CA LYS A 57 4.47 -2.98 5.55
C LYS A 57 4.76 -1.60 6.10
N GLY A 58 4.11 -1.21 7.20
CA GLY A 58 4.60 -0.12 8.04
C GLY A 58 5.66 -0.61 9.01
N ILE A 59 6.00 0.20 10.01
CA ILE A 59 6.77 -0.26 11.19
C ILE A 59 6.04 -1.44 11.87
N SER A 60 4.71 -1.47 11.78
CA SER A 60 3.83 -2.63 11.90
C SER A 60 3.16 -2.94 10.53
N GLY A 61 2.75 -4.18 10.26
CA GLY A 61 2.28 -4.63 8.91
C GLY A 61 1.24 -3.73 8.21
N LEU A 62 1.40 -3.50 6.89
CA LEU A 62 0.48 -2.72 6.04
C LEU A 62 -0.41 -3.67 5.25
N TYR A 63 -1.68 -3.31 5.12
CA TYR A 63 -2.68 -4.10 4.42
C TYR A 63 -3.73 -3.19 3.78
N VAL A 64 -4.71 -3.78 3.11
CA VAL A 64 -5.90 -3.08 2.67
C VAL A 64 -6.99 -3.35 3.66
N ALA A 65 -7.68 -2.34 4.18
CA ALA A 65 -8.97 -2.65 4.76
C ALA A 65 -9.84 -3.01 3.57
N LEU A 66 -9.91 -4.31 3.29
CA LEU A 66 -11.13 -4.81 2.70
C LEU A 66 -12.21 -4.43 3.72
N PRO A 67 -13.22 -3.65 3.34
CA PRO A 67 -14.25 -3.25 4.30
C PRO A 67 -14.79 -4.49 5.02
N GLU A 68 -15.05 -4.39 6.33
CA GLU A 68 -15.77 -5.40 7.10
C GLU A 68 -17.25 -5.49 6.64
N VAL A 69 -17.50 -5.74 5.36
CA VAL A 69 -18.85 -6.04 4.88
C VAL A 69 -18.78 -7.05 3.73
N PHE A 70 -18.40 -8.28 4.05
CA PHE A 70 -19.13 -9.42 3.49
C PHE A 70 -19.11 -10.58 4.48
N SER A 71 -20.27 -10.89 5.07
CA SER A 71 -20.47 -12.18 5.71
C SER A 71 -20.46 -13.26 4.62
N PHE A 72 -19.28 -13.75 4.24
CA PHE A 72 -19.19 -14.95 3.43
C PHE A 72 -19.29 -16.16 4.35
N THR A 73 -20.38 -16.91 4.25
CA THR A 73 -20.44 -18.27 4.79
C THR A 73 -19.95 -19.20 3.68
N PRO A 74 -18.74 -19.78 3.77
CA PRO A 74 -18.27 -20.68 2.74
C PRO A 74 -19.09 -21.96 2.79
N SER A 75 -19.90 -22.22 1.77
CA SER A 75 -20.65 -23.47 1.63
C SER A 75 -19.84 -24.61 0.99
N SER A 76 -18.54 -24.41 0.72
CA SER A 76 -17.71 -25.44 0.09
C SER A 76 -16.24 -25.36 0.52
N SER A 77 -15.70 -26.51 0.92
CA SER A 77 -14.33 -26.75 1.38
C SER A 77 -13.25 -26.64 0.29
N THR A 78 -13.59 -26.15 -0.90
CA THR A 78 -12.67 -25.97 -2.03
C THR A 78 -12.07 -24.55 -2.13
N LEU A 79 -12.53 -23.60 -1.32
CA LEU A 79 -12.07 -22.19 -1.36
C LEU A 79 -10.92 -21.86 -0.40
N SER A 80 -10.41 -22.81 0.37
CA SER A 80 -9.38 -22.56 1.39
C SER A 80 -8.01 -22.13 0.85
N ASN A 81 -7.80 -22.20 -0.47
CA ASN A 81 -6.59 -21.71 -1.16
C ASN A 81 -6.81 -20.45 -2.03
N LEU A 82 -7.99 -19.83 -1.96
CA LEU A 82 -8.33 -18.55 -2.62
C LEU A 82 -8.56 -17.41 -1.59
N GLY A 83 -8.18 -17.65 -0.32
CA GLY A 83 -8.88 -17.15 0.87
C GLY A 83 -8.74 -15.68 1.30
N TYR A 84 -8.06 -14.79 0.57
CA TYR A 84 -7.96 -13.37 0.99
C TYR A 84 -7.98 -12.34 -0.15
N LYS A 85 -8.23 -12.74 -1.41
CA LYS A 85 -8.01 -11.87 -2.58
C LYS A 85 -9.23 -11.08 -3.11
N GLN A 86 -10.41 -11.03 -2.47
CA GLN A 86 -11.59 -10.46 -3.14
C GLN A 86 -12.36 -9.36 -2.39
N ASN A 87 -12.39 -8.21 -3.07
CA ASN A 87 -13.37 -7.12 -3.09
C ASN A 87 -13.13 -5.91 -2.17
N ALA A 88 -11.96 -5.26 -2.30
CA ALA A 88 -11.96 -3.82 -2.11
C ALA A 88 -12.84 -3.20 -3.23
N THR A 89 -13.62 -2.18 -2.89
CA THR A 89 -14.34 -1.37 -3.88
C THR A 89 -13.71 0.02 -3.92
N SER A 90 -13.87 0.72 -5.03
CA SER A 90 -13.47 2.13 -5.12
C SER A 90 -14.01 2.93 -3.94
N GLY A 91 -13.18 3.78 -3.34
CA GLY A 91 -13.47 4.53 -2.10
C GLY A 91 -13.28 3.74 -0.80
N SER A 92 -12.70 2.54 -0.84
CA SER A 92 -12.35 1.82 0.39
C SER A 92 -11.07 2.38 0.99
N ASN A 93 -11.03 2.59 2.31
CA ASN A 93 -9.82 2.99 3.03
C ASN A 93 -8.78 1.86 3.06
N LEU A 94 -7.51 2.24 3.07
CA LEU A 94 -6.39 1.36 3.37
C LEU A 94 -6.24 1.25 4.91
N VAL A 95 -5.94 0.06 5.47
CA VAL A 95 -5.71 -0.11 6.92
C VAL A 95 -4.47 -0.96 7.21
N TRP A 96 -3.82 -0.72 8.34
CA TRP A 96 -2.77 -1.61 8.83
C TRP A 96 -3.31 -3.01 9.14
N SER A 97 -2.50 -4.07 8.98
CA SER A 97 -2.88 -5.44 9.38
C SER A 97 -1.68 -6.26 9.83
N ASN A 98 -1.97 -7.31 10.60
CA ASN A 98 -0.99 -8.31 10.99
C ASN A 98 -0.55 -9.19 9.80
N ASP A 99 -1.42 -9.36 8.81
CA ASP A 99 -1.15 -10.09 7.58
C ASP A 99 -0.93 -9.09 6.45
N ALA A 100 0.27 -9.06 5.87
CA ALA A 100 0.56 -8.12 4.78
C ALA A 100 0.08 -8.66 3.44
N ALA A 101 -0.47 -7.77 2.61
CA ALA A 101 -0.87 -8.11 1.25
C ALA A 101 0.30 -7.93 0.26
N ASN A 102 0.20 -8.60 -0.88
CA ASN A 102 1.12 -8.42 -1.99
C ASN A 102 0.56 -7.37 -2.96
N TRP A 103 1.44 -6.49 -3.39
CA TRP A 103 1.18 -5.31 -4.19
C TRP A 103 1.95 -5.38 -5.51
N GLN A 104 1.43 -4.69 -6.51
CA GLN A 104 2.16 -4.32 -7.70
C GLN A 104 2.55 -2.85 -7.58
N VAL A 105 3.82 -2.56 -7.90
CA VAL A 105 4.39 -1.22 -7.89
C VAL A 105 4.98 -0.96 -9.27
N ASP A 106 4.28 -0.16 -10.06
CA ASP A 106 4.64 0.12 -11.45
C ASP A 106 5.12 1.56 -11.59
N GLU A 107 6.29 1.74 -12.21
CA GLU A 107 6.79 3.05 -12.58
C GLU A 107 6.08 3.56 -13.83
N THR A 108 5.29 4.63 -13.70
CA THR A 108 4.57 5.26 -14.81
C THR A 108 5.41 6.30 -15.54
N SER A 109 6.32 6.95 -14.82
CA SER A 109 7.34 7.84 -15.35
C SER A 109 8.55 7.86 -14.41
N PRO A 110 9.74 8.33 -14.83
CA PRO A 110 10.95 8.23 -14.01
C PRO A 110 10.76 8.77 -12.58
N GLY A 111 10.81 7.88 -11.59
CA GLY A 111 10.63 8.20 -10.17
C GLY A 111 9.17 8.36 -9.68
N VAL A 112 8.18 8.11 -10.54
CA VAL A 112 6.75 8.16 -10.23
C VAL A 112 6.12 6.79 -10.41
N TYR A 113 5.37 6.36 -9.41
CA TYR A 113 4.86 5.01 -9.30
C TYR A 113 3.38 4.98 -8.99
N GLU A 114 2.72 3.94 -9.46
CA GLU A 114 1.38 3.54 -9.07
C GLU A 114 1.46 2.28 -8.21
N ILE A 115 0.64 2.20 -7.17
CA ILE A 115 0.59 1.07 -6.24
C ILE A 115 -0.82 0.49 -6.23
N PHE A 116 -0.96 -0.80 -6.51
CA PHE A 116 -2.26 -1.45 -6.65
C PHE A 116 -2.20 -2.95 -6.30
N PRO A 117 -3.30 -3.58 -5.83
CA PRO A 117 -3.31 -5.00 -5.55
C PRO A 117 -3.13 -5.80 -6.85
N GLU A 118 -2.30 -6.83 -6.81
CA GLU A 118 -2.03 -7.65 -7.99
C GLU A 118 -3.31 -8.27 -8.57
N GLY A 119 -3.57 -7.97 -9.85
CA GLY A 119 -4.74 -8.47 -10.59
C GLY A 119 -6.03 -7.69 -10.35
N GLN A 120 -5.97 -6.50 -9.73
CA GLN A 120 -7.11 -5.61 -9.52
C GLN A 120 -6.88 -4.24 -10.16
N ASP A 121 -7.94 -3.68 -10.75
CA ASP A 121 -7.98 -2.30 -11.25
C ASP A 121 -8.34 -1.36 -10.08
N LEU A 122 -7.47 -1.28 -9.07
CA LEU A 122 -7.65 -0.47 -7.86
C LEU A 122 -6.33 0.13 -7.40
N TYR A 123 -6.22 1.45 -7.37
CA TYR A 123 -4.98 2.17 -7.12
C TYR A 123 -5.03 2.89 -5.79
N TRP A 124 -3.91 2.90 -5.07
CA TRP A 124 -3.74 3.77 -3.91
C TRP A 124 -3.91 5.22 -4.32
N MET A 125 -4.72 5.94 -3.56
CA MET A 125 -5.06 7.32 -3.83
C MET A 125 -5.09 8.10 -2.52
N THR A 126 -4.73 9.39 -2.61
CA THR A 126 -5.05 10.38 -1.59
C THR A 126 -5.55 11.65 -2.27
N ASP A 127 -6.57 12.28 -1.71
CA ASP A 127 -7.05 13.58 -2.18
C ASP A 127 -7.15 14.57 -1.00
N GLU A 128 -7.07 15.87 -1.28
CA GLU A 128 -7.13 16.94 -0.27
C GLU A 128 -8.49 17.04 0.46
N ALA A 129 -9.58 16.62 -0.17
CA ALA A 129 -10.95 16.58 0.33
C ALA A 129 -11.30 15.33 1.17
N THR A 130 -10.69 14.17 0.91
CA THR A 130 -10.84 12.92 1.71
C THR A 130 -10.14 13.01 3.07
N GLY A 131 -9.27 14.00 3.26
CA GLY A 131 -8.52 14.18 4.50
C GLY A 131 -7.27 13.30 4.54
N PRO A 132 -6.64 13.14 5.72
CA PRO A 132 -5.35 12.49 5.87
C PRO A 132 -5.48 10.96 5.80
N THR A 133 -6.17 10.39 4.80
CA THR A 133 -6.34 8.94 4.62
C THR A 133 -5.94 8.50 3.22
N VAL A 134 -5.50 7.25 3.12
CA VAL A 134 -5.25 6.59 1.84
C VAL A 134 -6.43 5.69 1.52
N GLU A 135 -6.98 5.83 0.32
CA GLU A 135 -8.06 5.00 -0.20
C GLU A 135 -7.59 4.22 -1.43
N VAL A 136 -8.41 3.29 -1.89
CA VAL A 136 -8.25 2.67 -3.21
C VAL A 136 -9.33 3.13 -4.16
N LYS A 137 -8.95 3.46 -5.40
CA LYS A 137 -9.86 3.93 -6.44
C LYS A 137 -9.71 3.12 -7.71
N LYS A 138 -10.80 2.88 -8.45
CA LYS A 138 -10.70 2.24 -9.78
C LYS A 138 -9.91 3.08 -10.75
N GLY A 139 -9.12 2.47 -11.63
CA GLY A 139 -8.33 3.19 -12.64
C GLY A 139 -9.20 4.11 -13.51
N SER A 140 -10.41 3.69 -13.87
CA SER A 140 -11.35 4.53 -14.62
C SER A 140 -11.90 5.74 -13.87
N GLU A 141 -11.77 5.75 -12.55
CA GLU A 141 -12.21 6.84 -11.66
C GLU A 141 -11.04 7.73 -11.22
N VAL A 142 -9.80 7.33 -11.56
CA VAL A 142 -8.60 8.12 -11.28
C VAL A 142 -8.65 9.44 -12.05
N ILE A 143 -8.47 10.54 -11.33
CA ILE A 143 -8.34 11.89 -11.90
C ILE A 143 -6.93 12.43 -11.67
N GLU A 144 -6.40 13.09 -12.69
CA GLU A 144 -5.09 13.75 -12.65
C GLU A 144 -3.95 12.83 -12.18
N LYS A 145 -3.44 13.03 -10.96
CA LYS A 145 -2.24 12.39 -10.40
C LYS A 145 -2.50 11.83 -8.99
N GLU A 146 -3.77 11.59 -8.64
CA GLU A 146 -4.16 11.25 -7.27
C GLU A 146 -3.63 9.88 -6.84
N ASN A 147 -3.31 9.04 -7.81
CA ASN A 147 -2.72 7.71 -7.65
C ASN A 147 -1.21 7.66 -7.90
N GLU A 148 -0.56 8.80 -8.17
CA GLU A 148 0.88 8.87 -8.43
C GLU A 148 1.65 9.10 -7.12
N TRP A 149 2.68 8.29 -6.90
CA TRP A 149 3.51 8.30 -5.70
C TRP A 149 4.99 8.40 -6.05
N THR A 150 5.76 9.15 -5.26
CA THR A 150 7.22 9.07 -5.28
C THR A 150 7.70 8.15 -4.17
N LEU A 151 8.65 7.27 -4.50
CA LEU A 151 9.22 6.30 -3.57
C LEU A 151 10.70 6.63 -3.37
N THR A 152 11.03 7.21 -2.22
CA THR A 152 12.42 7.57 -1.88
C THR A 152 12.99 6.56 -0.89
N ARG A 153 14.02 5.82 -1.31
CA ARG A 153 14.68 4.85 -0.43
C ARG A 153 15.43 5.55 0.70
N ILE A 154 15.13 5.17 1.93
CA ILE A 154 15.70 5.74 3.18
C ILE A 154 16.79 4.83 3.74
N ASP A 155 16.69 3.51 3.58
CA ASP A 155 17.72 2.60 4.11
C ASP A 155 19.03 2.70 3.33
N ARG A 156 20.14 2.76 4.08
CA ARG A 156 21.48 2.58 3.54
C ARG A 156 21.88 1.13 3.77
N GLU A 157 21.50 0.22 2.86
CA GLU A 157 21.88 -1.20 2.83
C GLU A 157 22.28 -1.77 4.21
N GLU A 158 21.34 -1.98 5.13
CA GLU A 158 21.66 -2.66 6.39
C GLU A 158 21.87 -4.15 6.10
N ARG A 159 23.15 -4.54 5.96
CA ARG A 159 23.55 -5.92 6.14
C ARG A 159 23.33 -6.28 7.61
N THR A 160 22.26 -6.99 7.91
CA THR A 160 22.18 -7.74 9.17
C THR A 160 23.33 -8.75 9.17
N SER A 161 24.35 -8.49 9.99
CA SER A 161 25.44 -9.42 10.27
C SER A 161 24.88 -10.74 10.80
N ALA A 162 25.55 -11.82 10.40
CA ALA A 162 25.20 -13.21 10.66
C ALA A 162 25.13 -13.59 12.15
#